data_AF-A0A9N7KXZ2-F1
#
_entry.id   AF-A0A9N7KXZ2-F1
#
_cell.length_a   1.000
_cell.length_b   1.000
_cell.length_c   1.000
_cell.angle_alpha   90.00
_cell.angle_beta   90.00
_cell.angle_gamma   90.00
#
_symmetry.space_group_name_H-M   'P 1'
#
loop_
_entity.id
_entity.type
_entity.pdbx_description
1 polymer ?
#
loop_
_entity_poly.entity_id
_entity_poly.type
_entity_poly.pdbx_seq_one_letter_code
_entity_poly.pdbx_strand_id
1 'polypeptide(L)'
;MTGAQRKLLVAAATALIATTAAASDDAELEACFAAAEAEYQVPSCILRGIHQVETSGSKSTNMVSRPNRDGSRDYGIMQHNDFWIRYFQRNFGITAQQIVQDRCLAIRGAGYVLRYEMNRARDFWTGVAKYHNPDPVIGYGYVLRVANAAKRFGCQIK
;
A
#
# COMPACT_ATOMS: atom_id res chain seq x y z
N MET A 1 51.56 -32.66 -41.61
CA MET A 1 51.47 -32.41 -40.15
C MET A 1 50.73 -31.10 -39.95
N THR A 2 49.41 -31.16 -39.76
CA THR A 2 48.52 -29.99 -39.65
C THR A 2 48.33 -29.63 -38.17
N GLY A 3 48.86 -28.49 -37.74
CA GLY A 3 48.66 -27.94 -36.40
C GLY A 3 47.42 -27.07 -36.34
N ALA A 4 46.36 -27.56 -35.70
CA ALA A 4 45.15 -26.77 -35.44
C ALA A 4 45.35 -25.85 -34.22
N GLN A 5 45.32 -24.54 -34.44
CA GLN A 5 45.31 -23.56 -33.36
C GLN A 5 43.94 -23.58 -32.64
N ARG A 6 43.95 -23.90 -31.34
CA ARG A 6 42.77 -23.78 -30.47
C ARG A 6 42.52 -22.30 -30.17
N LYS A 7 41.47 -21.73 -30.76
CA LYS A 7 40.93 -20.43 -30.34
C LYS A 7 40.29 -20.60 -28.97
N LEU A 8 40.87 -19.98 -27.93
CA LEU A 8 40.20 -19.83 -26.65
C LEU A 8 39.02 -18.86 -26.84
N LEU A 9 37.80 -19.36 -26.67
CA LEU A 9 36.61 -18.52 -26.48
C LEU A 9 36.55 -18.13 -25.02
N VAL A 10 36.91 -16.88 -24.71
CA VAL A 10 36.63 -16.27 -23.40
C VAL A 10 35.15 -15.92 -23.39
N ALA A 11 34.35 -16.70 -22.66
CA ALA A 11 32.97 -16.34 -22.38
C ALA A 11 32.96 -15.15 -21.41
N ALA A 12 32.61 -13.96 -21.89
CA ALA A 12 32.35 -12.82 -21.04
C ALA A 12 31.07 -13.10 -20.23
N ALA A 13 31.22 -13.34 -18.92
CA ALA A 13 30.10 -13.44 -18.01
C ALA A 13 29.50 -12.04 -17.80
N THR A 14 28.41 -11.75 -18.51
CA THR A 14 27.65 -10.52 -18.34
C THR A 14 26.91 -10.59 -17.01
N ALA A 15 27.46 -10.00 -15.94
CA ALA A 15 26.77 -9.89 -14.67
C ALA A 15 25.59 -8.92 -14.81
N LEU A 16 24.36 -9.42 -14.63
CA LEU A 16 23.17 -8.57 -14.46
C LEU A 16 23.25 -7.88 -13.09
N ILE A 17 23.52 -6.58 -13.04
CA ILE A 17 23.64 -5.80 -11.79
C ILE A 17 22.34 -5.03 -11.44
N ALA A 18 21.19 -5.33 -12.07
CA ALA A 18 19.99 -4.50 -11.95
C ALA A 18 19.03 -4.82 -10.78
N THR A 19 19.43 -5.53 -9.72
CA THR A 19 18.50 -6.12 -8.73
C THR A 19 18.42 -5.45 -7.35
N THR A 20 19.29 -4.49 -7.01
CA THR A 20 19.39 -3.99 -5.62
C THR A 20 18.34 -2.94 -5.27
N ALA A 21 18.05 -1.99 -6.17
CA ALA A 21 17.18 -0.85 -5.86
C ALA A 21 15.69 -1.23 -5.71
N ALA A 22 15.18 -2.14 -6.54
CA ALA A 22 13.80 -2.61 -6.42
C ALA A 22 13.59 -3.43 -5.14
N ALA A 23 14.57 -4.28 -4.78
CA ALA A 23 14.53 -5.06 -3.55
C ALA A 23 14.63 -4.18 -2.30
N SER A 24 15.42 -3.10 -2.32
CA SER A 24 15.46 -2.14 -1.21
C SER A 24 14.14 -1.36 -1.08
N ASP A 25 13.49 -1.02 -2.19
CA ASP A 25 12.21 -0.33 -2.22
C ASP A 25 11.07 -1.20 -1.65
N ASP A 26 11.07 -2.50 -1.98
CA ASP A 26 10.17 -3.48 -1.35
C ASP A 26 10.40 -3.57 0.16
N ALA A 27 11.65 -3.71 0.59
CA ALA A 27 11.99 -3.84 2.00
C ALA A 27 11.58 -2.61 2.83
N GLU A 28 11.75 -1.40 2.29
CA GLU A 28 11.30 -0.16 2.93
C GLU A 28 9.77 -0.14 3.11
N LEU A 29 9.03 -0.46 2.05
CA LEU A 29 7.57 -0.45 2.09
C LEU A 29 7.02 -1.48 3.09
N GLU A 30 7.61 -2.68 3.11
CA GLU A 30 7.27 -3.73 4.07
C GLU A 30 7.57 -3.31 5.52
N ALA A 31 8.69 -2.63 5.76
CA ALA A 31 9.00 -2.06 7.07
C ALA A 31 7.95 -1.02 7.51
N CYS A 32 7.44 -0.22 6.57
CA CYS A 32 6.40 0.77 6.84
C CYS A 32 5.04 0.13 7.15
N PHE A 33 4.68 -0.98 6.49
CA PHE A 33 3.51 -1.77 6.89
C PHE A 33 3.67 -2.41 8.27
N ALA A 34 4.84 -2.96 8.58
CA ALA A 34 5.12 -3.52 9.90
C ALA A 34 5.08 -2.46 11.00
N ALA A 35 5.63 -1.27 10.75
CA ALA A 35 5.57 -0.14 11.68
C ALA A 35 4.13 0.32 11.92
N ALA A 36 3.31 0.42 10.87
CA ALA A 36 1.89 0.78 11.00
C ALA A 36 1.07 -0.29 11.75
N GLU A 37 1.38 -1.58 11.55
CA GLU A 37 0.79 -2.66 12.36
C GLU A 37 1.13 -2.50 13.84
N ALA A 38 2.41 -2.30 14.17
CA ALA A 38 2.83 -2.13 15.55
C ALA A 38 2.21 -0.88 16.19
N GLU A 39 2.16 0.25 15.47
CA GLU A 39 1.64 1.52 15.99
C GLU A 39 0.12 1.50 16.20
N TYR A 40 -0.63 1.01 15.20
CA TYR A 40 -2.10 1.08 15.21
C TYR A 40 -2.76 -0.24 15.59
N GLN A 41 -1.99 -1.30 15.83
CA GLN A 41 -2.48 -2.63 16.19
C GLN A 41 -3.47 -3.17 15.13
N VAL A 42 -3.28 -2.84 13.86
CA VAL A 42 -4.09 -3.36 12.74
C VAL A 42 -3.24 -4.33 11.91
N PRO A 43 -3.79 -5.46 11.42
CA PRO A 43 -2.96 -6.43 10.71
C PRO A 43 -2.33 -5.83 9.44
N SER A 44 -1.01 -5.90 9.32
CA SER A 44 -0.25 -5.44 8.15
C SER A 44 -0.67 -6.17 6.88
N CYS A 45 -1.09 -7.44 6.98
CA CYS A 45 -1.63 -8.17 5.83
C CYS A 45 -2.96 -7.59 5.32
N ILE A 46 -3.75 -6.94 6.19
CA ILE A 46 -4.96 -6.21 5.80
C ILE A 46 -4.60 -4.86 5.18
N LEU A 47 -3.64 -4.12 5.75
CA LEU A 47 -3.14 -2.89 5.12
C LEU A 47 -2.55 -3.13 3.73
N ARG A 48 -1.80 -4.22 3.55
CA ARG A 48 -1.32 -4.68 2.23
C ARG A 48 -2.46 -5.10 1.31
N GLY A 49 -3.50 -5.73 1.86
CA GLY A 49 -4.74 -6.02 1.12
C GLY A 49 -5.45 -4.76 0.62
N ILE A 50 -5.55 -3.72 1.46
CA ILE A 50 -6.09 -2.40 1.10
C ILE A 50 -5.22 -1.78 -0.01
N HIS A 51 -3.90 -1.71 0.19
CA HIS A 51 -2.96 -1.19 -0.83
C HIS A 51 -3.12 -1.88 -2.19
N GLN A 52 -3.26 -3.20 -2.19
CA GLN A 52 -3.50 -3.98 -3.39
C GLN A 52 -4.84 -3.66 -4.07
N VAL A 53 -5.91 -3.43 -3.31
CA VAL A 53 -7.23 -3.11 -3.84
C VAL A 53 -7.30 -1.67 -4.37
N GLU A 54 -6.68 -0.74 -3.65
CA GLU A 54 -6.71 0.69 -3.97
C GLU A 54 -5.87 1.01 -5.21
N THR A 55 -4.67 0.45 -5.33
CA THR A 55 -3.70 0.87 -6.35
C THR A 55 -2.98 -0.27 -7.06
N SER A 56 -3.46 -1.50 -6.91
CA SER A 56 -2.78 -2.70 -7.43
C SER A 56 -1.35 -2.87 -6.92
N GLY A 57 -1.05 -2.40 -5.70
CA GLY A 57 0.29 -2.46 -5.13
C GLY A 57 1.23 -1.39 -5.68
N SER A 58 0.71 -0.31 -6.26
CA SER A 58 1.54 0.75 -6.83
C SER A 58 2.44 1.38 -5.76
N LYS A 59 3.68 1.65 -6.16
CA LYS A 59 4.67 2.34 -5.34
C LYS A 59 4.95 3.76 -5.83
N SER A 60 4.13 4.28 -6.73
CA SER A 60 4.31 5.61 -7.33
C SER A 60 4.10 6.72 -6.30
N THR A 61 4.98 7.72 -6.35
CA THR A 61 4.78 9.00 -5.65
C THR A 61 3.92 9.93 -6.51
N ASN A 62 3.36 10.96 -5.88
CA ASN A 62 2.49 11.98 -6.50
C ASN A 62 1.19 11.41 -7.10
N MET A 63 0.75 10.24 -6.65
CA MET A 63 -0.51 9.63 -7.09
C MET A 63 -1.71 10.39 -6.50
N VAL A 64 -2.60 10.84 -7.38
CA VAL A 64 -3.88 11.46 -7.03
C VAL A 64 -4.93 10.92 -8.00
N SER A 65 -6.07 10.48 -7.47
CA SER A 65 -7.15 9.95 -8.30
C SER A 65 -7.77 11.04 -9.20
N ARG A 66 -8.49 10.59 -10.23
CA ARG A 66 -9.47 11.45 -10.90
C ARG A 66 -10.56 11.85 -9.88
N PRO A 67 -11.23 13.00 -10.04
CA PRO A 67 -12.31 13.37 -9.16
C PRO A 67 -13.36 12.26 -9.05
N ASN A 68 -13.77 11.98 -7.82
CA ASN A 68 -14.93 11.16 -7.51
C ASN A 68 -16.21 11.87 -7.96
N ARG A 69 -17.34 11.16 -7.94
CA ARG A 69 -18.63 11.69 -8.37
C ARG A 69 -19.05 12.96 -7.60
N ASP A 70 -18.63 13.08 -6.35
CA ASP A 70 -18.89 14.24 -5.48
C ASP A 70 -17.83 15.34 -5.59
N GLY A 71 -16.85 15.18 -6.49
CA GLY A 71 -15.75 16.12 -6.70
C GLY A 71 -14.55 15.93 -5.77
N SER A 72 -14.65 15.03 -4.77
CA SER A 72 -13.52 14.69 -3.90
C SER A 72 -12.42 13.95 -4.65
N ARG A 73 -11.21 13.92 -4.10
CA ARG A 73 -10.08 13.13 -4.61
C ARG A 73 -9.49 12.26 -3.52
N ASP A 74 -8.71 11.29 -3.96
CA ASP A 74 -8.03 10.31 -3.12
C ASP A 74 -6.52 10.34 -3.42
N TYR A 75 -5.71 10.25 -2.37
CA TYR A 75 -4.30 10.65 -2.40
C TYR A 75 -3.36 9.52 -1.95
N GLY A 76 -2.28 9.35 -2.71
CA GLY A 76 -1.19 8.43 -2.40
C GLY A 76 -1.54 6.97 -2.62
N ILE A 77 -0.60 6.08 -2.32
CA ILE A 77 -0.73 4.63 -2.58
C ILE A 77 -1.85 3.95 -1.77
N MET A 78 -2.30 4.61 -0.69
CA MET A 78 -3.39 4.16 0.17
C MET A 78 -4.73 4.85 -0.13
N GLN A 79 -4.76 5.72 -1.15
CA GLN A 79 -5.96 6.43 -1.63
C GLN A 79 -6.74 7.13 -0.50
N HIS A 80 -6.05 7.94 0.31
CA HIS A 80 -6.66 8.75 1.37
C HIS A 80 -7.61 9.78 0.78
N ASN A 81 -8.91 9.69 1.07
CA ASN A 81 -9.87 10.68 0.57
C ASN A 81 -9.62 12.08 1.15
N ASP A 82 -10.00 13.11 0.40
CA ASP A 82 -10.04 14.52 0.79
C ASP A 82 -10.55 14.79 2.21
N PHE A 83 -11.55 14.04 2.67
CA PHE A 83 -12.01 14.12 4.06
C PHE A 83 -10.87 13.84 5.06
N TRP A 84 -10.14 12.74 4.85
CA TRP A 84 -9.00 12.35 5.68
C TRP A 84 -7.82 13.29 5.52
N ILE A 85 -7.55 13.77 4.31
CA ILE A 85 -6.51 14.78 4.08
C ILE A 85 -6.79 16.05 4.89
N ARG A 86 -8.03 16.56 4.85
CA ARG A 86 -8.41 17.72 5.68
C ARG A 86 -8.33 17.42 7.17
N TYR A 87 -8.70 16.21 7.58
CA TYR A 87 -8.57 15.76 8.96
C TYR A 87 -7.11 15.75 9.41
N PHE A 88 -6.20 15.16 8.63
CA PHE A 88 -4.77 15.08 8.94
C PHE A 88 -4.12 16.46 8.96
N GLN A 89 -4.48 17.34 8.02
CA GLN A 89 -3.96 18.70 8.02
C GLN A 89 -4.34 19.45 9.30
N ARG A 90 -5.61 19.33 9.72
CA ARG A 90 -6.12 20.06 10.89
C ARG A 90 -5.58 19.52 12.21
N ASN A 91 -5.44 18.20 12.34
CA ASN A 91 -5.10 17.57 13.62
C ASN A 91 -3.60 17.26 13.76
N PHE A 92 -2.88 17.10 12.65
CA PHE A 92 -1.48 16.68 12.64
C PHE A 92 -0.57 17.57 11.79
N GLY A 93 -1.11 18.56 11.07
CA GLY A 93 -0.34 19.39 10.16
C GLY A 93 0.17 18.65 8.91
N ILE A 94 -0.36 17.46 8.63
CA ILE A 94 0.05 16.64 7.48
C ILE A 94 -0.74 17.06 6.24
N THR A 95 -0.02 17.46 5.20
CA THR A 95 -0.58 17.93 3.93
C THR A 95 -0.84 16.79 2.94
N ALA A 96 -1.69 17.04 1.95
CA ALA A 96 -1.87 16.15 0.80
C ALA A 96 -0.54 15.86 0.08
N GLN A 97 0.31 16.89 -0.05
CA GLN A 97 1.60 16.79 -0.71
C GLN A 97 2.52 15.80 0.02
N GLN A 98 2.59 15.88 1.35
CA GLN A 98 3.35 14.93 2.15
C GLN A 98 2.81 13.50 1.98
N ILE A 99 1.49 13.31 2.00
CA ILE A 99 0.87 11.98 1.79
C ILE A 99 1.24 11.38 0.43
N VAL A 100 1.27 12.17 -0.65
CA VAL A 100 1.61 11.62 -1.98
C VAL A 100 3.11 11.45 -2.22
N GLN A 101 3.96 12.16 -1.47
CA GLN A 101 5.42 12.10 -1.61
C GLN A 101 6.06 11.07 -0.66
N ASP A 102 5.48 10.84 0.51
CA ASP A 102 5.97 9.90 1.52
C ASP A 102 5.01 8.70 1.64
N ARG A 103 5.44 7.56 1.08
CA ARG A 103 4.67 6.32 1.06
C ARG A 103 4.48 5.73 2.46
N CYS A 104 5.48 5.88 3.32
CA CYS A 104 5.41 5.41 4.70
C CYS A 104 4.43 6.25 5.51
N LEU A 105 4.38 7.56 5.27
CA LEU A 105 3.34 8.43 5.84
C LEU A 105 1.95 8.06 5.32
N ALA A 106 1.81 7.74 4.03
CA ALA A 106 0.53 7.25 3.48
C ALA A 106 0.10 5.93 4.16
N ILE A 107 1.00 4.96 4.34
CA ILE A 107 0.72 3.69 5.02
C ILE A 107 0.38 3.92 6.49
N ARG A 108 1.13 4.77 7.18
CA ARG A 108 0.88 5.15 8.57
C ARG A 108 -0.50 5.80 8.72
N GLY A 109 -0.84 6.72 7.82
CA GLY A 109 -2.19 7.32 7.75
C GLY A 109 -3.28 6.27 7.55
N ALA A 110 -3.04 5.24 6.74
CA ALA A 110 -4.02 4.16 6.54
C ALA A 110 -4.19 3.30 7.79
N GLY A 111 -3.11 3.02 8.51
CA GLY A 111 -3.14 2.40 9.83
C GLY A 111 -4.01 3.19 10.81
N TYR A 112 -3.82 4.52 10.86
CA TYR A 112 -4.64 5.41 11.69
C TYR A 112 -6.13 5.33 11.32
N VAL A 113 -6.47 5.49 10.04
CA VAL A 113 -7.86 5.49 9.55
C VAL A 113 -8.54 4.17 9.85
N LEU A 114 -7.87 3.05 9.54
CA LEU A 114 -8.42 1.72 9.79
C LEU A 114 -8.69 1.49 11.27
N ARG A 115 -7.72 1.83 12.14
CA ARG A 115 -7.91 1.74 13.60
C ARG A 115 -9.05 2.65 14.08
N TYR A 116 -9.13 3.87 13.57
CA TYR A 116 -10.20 4.81 13.91
C TYR A 116 -11.58 4.23 13.58
N GLU A 117 -11.78 3.72 12.35
CA GLU A 117 -13.07 3.17 11.92
C GLU A 117 -13.40 1.85 12.62
N MET A 118 -12.42 0.99 12.88
CA MET A 118 -12.60 -0.22 13.70
C MET A 118 -13.08 0.11 15.11
N ASN A 119 -12.46 1.11 15.75
CA ASN A 119 -12.86 1.55 17.08
C ASN A 119 -14.28 2.15 17.07
N ARG A 120 -14.61 2.97 16.06
CA ARG A 120 -15.94 3.57 15.91
C ARG A 120 -17.02 2.53 15.63
N ALA A 121 -16.70 1.51 14.84
CA ALA A 121 -17.62 0.43 14.49
C ALA A 121 -17.78 -0.62 15.60
N ARG A 122 -16.77 -0.78 16.46
CA ARG A 122 -16.64 -1.91 17.41
C ARG A 122 -16.69 -3.28 16.72
N ASP A 123 -16.30 -3.31 15.46
CA ASP A 123 -16.25 -4.51 14.63
C ASP A 123 -15.14 -4.36 13.60
N PHE A 124 -14.38 -5.44 13.41
CA PHE A 124 -13.20 -5.44 12.56
C PHE A 124 -13.58 -5.20 11.09
N TRP A 125 -14.51 -6.01 10.57
CA TRP A 125 -14.85 -5.99 9.14
C TRP A 125 -15.70 -4.77 8.76
N THR A 126 -16.53 -4.29 9.69
CA THR A 126 -17.23 -3.01 9.52
C THR A 126 -16.23 -1.85 9.50
N GLY A 127 -15.16 -1.90 10.29
CA GLY A 127 -14.06 -0.94 10.21
C GLY A 127 -13.37 -0.96 8.83
N VAL A 128 -13.06 -2.15 8.31
CA VAL A 128 -12.50 -2.32 6.96
C VAL A 128 -13.46 -1.80 5.88
N ALA A 129 -14.76 -2.04 6.00
CA ALA A 129 -15.75 -1.50 5.08
C ALA A 129 -15.76 0.04 5.09
N LYS A 130 -15.76 0.62 6.30
CA LYS A 130 -15.80 2.08 6.52
C LYS A 130 -14.53 2.81 6.14
N TYR A 131 -13.40 2.11 6.03
CA TYR A 131 -12.19 2.66 5.43
C TYR A 131 -12.47 3.20 4.02
N HIS A 132 -13.24 2.43 3.22
CA HIS A 132 -13.57 2.78 1.84
C HIS A 132 -14.80 3.68 1.73
N ASN A 133 -15.88 3.34 2.42
CA ASN A 133 -17.13 4.10 2.37
C ASN A 133 -17.96 3.90 3.65
N PRO A 134 -18.52 4.96 4.25
CA PRO A 134 -19.39 4.84 5.42
C PRO A 134 -20.71 4.10 5.14
N ASP A 135 -21.15 4.01 3.87
CA ASP A 135 -22.35 3.27 3.48
C ASP A 135 -22.11 1.75 3.56
N PRO A 136 -22.85 1.03 4.42
CA PRO A 136 -22.66 -0.42 4.60
C PRO A 136 -22.97 -1.24 3.35
N VAL A 137 -23.84 -0.77 2.46
CA VAL A 137 -24.20 -1.48 1.22
C VAL A 137 -23.03 -1.48 0.24
N ILE A 138 -22.32 -0.35 0.14
CA ILE A 138 -21.15 -0.20 -0.73
C ILE A 138 -19.95 -0.97 -0.16
N GLY A 139 -19.79 -0.97 1.16
CA GLY A 139 -18.64 -1.54 1.85
C GLY A 139 -18.47 -3.06 1.70
N TYR A 140 -19.55 -3.83 1.52
CA TYR A 140 -19.46 -5.30 1.48
C TYR A 140 -18.57 -5.81 0.34
N GLY A 141 -18.75 -5.29 -0.88
CA GLY A 141 -17.93 -5.67 -2.03
C GLY A 141 -16.46 -5.31 -1.84
N TYR A 142 -16.17 -4.21 -1.14
CA TYR A 142 -14.81 -3.80 -0.82
C TYR A 142 -14.14 -4.77 0.16
N VAL A 143 -14.83 -5.13 1.24
CA VAL A 143 -14.34 -6.10 2.24
C VAL A 143 -13.93 -7.41 1.60
N LEU A 144 -14.75 -7.97 0.69
CA LEU A 144 -14.42 -9.22 0.02
C LEU A 144 -13.14 -9.12 -0.82
N ARG A 145 -12.93 -8.00 -1.52
CA ARG A 145 -11.70 -7.76 -2.30
C ARG A 145 -10.48 -7.65 -1.38
N VAL A 146 -10.59 -6.90 -0.29
CA VAL A 146 -9.51 -6.74 0.68
C VAL A 146 -9.18 -8.07 1.35
N ALA A 147 -10.19 -8.82 1.82
CA ALA A 147 -9.98 -10.13 2.43
C ALA A 147 -9.30 -11.12 1.49
N ASN A 148 -9.68 -11.13 0.20
CA ASN A 148 -9.04 -11.99 -0.79
C ASN A 148 -7.60 -11.56 -1.10
N ALA A 149 -7.35 -10.26 -1.23
CA ALA A 149 -6.01 -9.72 -1.42
C ALA A 149 -5.09 -10.02 -0.21
N ALA A 150 -5.60 -9.83 1.00
CA ALA A 150 -4.88 -10.03 2.26
C ALA A 150 -4.32 -11.45 2.43
N LYS A 151 -4.99 -12.47 1.87
CA LYS A 151 -4.50 -13.87 1.89
C LYS A 151 -3.13 -14.01 1.23
N ARG A 152 -2.83 -13.20 0.22
CA ARG A 152 -1.51 -13.17 -0.46
C ARG A 152 -0.39 -12.65 0.45
N PHE A 153 -0.75 -11.93 1.50
CA PHE A 153 0.15 -11.31 2.46
C PHE A 153 0.15 -12.03 3.82
N GLY A 154 -0.36 -13.27 3.89
CA GLY A 154 -0.28 -14.13 5.07
C GLY A 154 -1.46 -14.04 6.05
N CYS A 155 -2.48 -13.24 5.76
CA CYS A 155 -3.70 -13.21 6.58
C CYS A 155 -4.50 -14.51 6.46
N GLN A 156 -4.78 -15.15 7.59
CA GLN A 156 -5.72 -16.27 7.67
C GLN A 156 -7.13 -15.75 7.92
N ILE A 157 -7.91 -15.58 6.85
CA ILE A 157 -9.31 -15.16 6.94
C ILE A 157 -10.19 -16.42 7.00
N LYS A 158 -10.90 -16.59 8.11
CA LYS A 158 -11.85 -17.68 8.36
C LYS A 158 -13.27 -17.26 8.00
#